data_AF-A0A557P2N7-F1
#
_entry.id   AF-A0A557P2N7-F1
#
_cell.length_a   1.000
_cell.length_b   1.000
_cell.length_c   1.000
_cell.angle_alpha   90.00
_cell.angle_beta   90.00
_cell.angle_gamma   90.00
#
_symmetry.space_group_name_H-M   'P 1'
#
loop_
_entity.id
_entity.type
_entity.pdbx_description
1 polymer ?
#
loop_
_entity_poly.entity_id
_entity_poly.type
_entity_poly.pdbx_seq_one_letter_code
_entity_poly.pdbx_strand_id
1 'polypeptide(L)'
;MDKTTLVKQYYKNLVDSLELAEKILVILDGARQSSMKLDYISLDQENQNLLSSSAKLEEFHKQRRQIAEHLGCTGERFTKEVLDKVSGNAKQTLSQTSEKLQKALSDCQAKLESQADLLLEQQNVLHEASQTLRVEVNA
;
A
#
# COMPACT_ATOMS: atom_id res chain seq x y z
N MET A 1 24.70 -18.29 0.40
CA MET A 1 24.12 -17.68 -0.81
C MET A 1 25.06 -16.58 -1.26
N ASP A 2 25.39 -16.49 -2.55
CA ASP A 2 26.31 -15.44 -3.04
C ASP A 2 25.64 -14.05 -3.08
N LYS A 3 26.45 -12.98 -3.08
CA LYS A 3 25.96 -11.58 -3.08
C LYS A 3 25.12 -11.23 -4.31
N THR A 4 25.43 -11.80 -5.47
CA THR A 4 24.71 -11.54 -6.71
C THR A 4 23.29 -12.11 -6.64
N THR A 5 23.14 -13.30 -6.08
CA THR A 5 21.86 -13.96 -5.83
C THR A 5 21.01 -13.16 -4.83
N LEU A 6 21.63 -12.67 -3.75
CA LEU A 6 20.96 -11.77 -2.80
C LEU A 6 20.43 -10.49 -3.46
N VAL A 7 21.25 -9.82 -4.28
CA VAL A 7 20.84 -8.60 -5.00
C VAL A 7 19.72 -8.88 -6.00
N LYS A 8 19.75 -10.01 -6.72
CA LYS A 8 18.68 -10.42 -7.62
C LYS A 8 17.36 -10.66 -6.87
N GLN A 9 17.43 -11.32 -5.71
CA GLN A 9 16.25 -11.57 -4.89
C GLN A 9 15.71 -10.28 -4.27
N TYR A 10 16.58 -9.38 -3.82
CA TYR A 10 16.20 -8.05 -3.38
C TYR A 10 15.45 -7.29 -4.48
N TYR A 11 15.99 -7.30 -5.70
CA TYR A 11 15.38 -6.65 -6.87
C TYR A 11 14.03 -7.27 -7.22
N LYS A 12 13.91 -8.60 -7.22
CA LYS A 12 12.64 -9.29 -7.43
C LYS A 12 11.59 -8.83 -6.41
N ASN A 13 11.92 -8.86 -5.12
CA ASN A 13 10.98 -8.43 -4.08
C ASN A 13 10.62 -6.95 -4.19
N LEU A 14 11.52 -6.11 -4.72
CA LEU A 14 11.26 -4.70 -4.99
C LEU A 14 10.25 -4.52 -6.14
N VAL A 15 10.40 -5.29 -7.22
CA VAL A 15 9.45 -5.30 -8.34
C VAL A 15 8.09 -5.85 -7.88
N ASP A 16 8.07 -6.98 -7.18
CA ASP A 16 6.85 -7.57 -6.64
C ASP A 16 6.13 -6.60 -5.66
N SER A 17 6.90 -5.82 -4.89
CA SER A 17 6.33 -4.75 -4.03
C SER A 17 5.69 -3.63 -4.85
N LEU A 18 6.32 -3.23 -5.97
CA LEU A 18 5.80 -2.17 -6.85
C LEU A 18 4.50 -2.61 -7.52
N GLU A 19 4.48 -3.79 -8.13
CA GLU A 19 3.29 -4.34 -8.78
C GLU A 19 2.12 -4.47 -7.78
N LEU A 20 2.42 -4.88 -6.54
CA LEU A 20 1.42 -4.98 -5.50
C LEU A 20 0.93 -3.60 -5.03
N ALA A 21 1.81 -2.60 -4.92
CA ALA A 21 1.41 -1.23 -4.60
C ALA A 21 0.51 -0.64 -5.70
N GLU A 22 0.84 -0.86 -6.97
CA GLU A 22 0.00 -0.46 -8.11
C GLU A 22 -1.36 -1.17 -8.09
N LYS A 23 -1.40 -2.44 -7.72
CA LYS A 23 -2.66 -3.18 -7.51
C LYS A 23 -3.49 -2.59 -6.37
N ILE A 24 -2.86 -2.20 -5.27
CA ILE A 24 -3.53 -1.53 -4.15
C ILE A 24 -4.19 -0.21 -4.60
N LEU A 25 -3.53 0.57 -5.47
CA LEU A 25 -4.13 1.79 -6.03
C LEU A 25 -5.45 1.49 -6.77
N VAL A 26 -5.47 0.42 -7.57
CA VAL A 26 -6.68 -0.01 -8.30
C VAL A 26 -7.79 -0.45 -7.33
N ILE A 27 -7.44 -1.21 -6.29
CA ILE A 27 -8.38 -1.63 -5.24
C ILE A 27 -8.97 -0.41 -4.52
N LEU A 28 -8.15 0.60 -4.19
CA LEU A 28 -8.60 1.82 -3.54
C LEU A 28 -9.56 2.62 -4.43
N ASP A 29 -9.31 2.68 -5.73
CA ASP A 29 -10.25 3.28 -6.69
C ASP A 29 -11.57 2.50 -6.76
N GLY A 30 -11.51 1.17 -6.73
CA GLY A 30 -12.67 0.29 -6.64
C GLY A 30 -13.49 0.56 -5.37
N ALA A 31 -12.84 0.56 -4.20
CA ALA A 31 -13.47 0.85 -2.92
C ALA A 31 -14.17 2.22 -2.91
N ARG A 32 -13.51 3.25 -3.44
CA ARG A 32 -14.11 4.58 -3.58
C ARG A 32 -15.35 4.57 -4.47
N GLN A 33 -15.29 3.90 -5.63
CA GLN A 33 -16.44 3.80 -6.53
C GLN A 33 -17.61 3.04 -5.88
N SER A 34 -17.34 1.95 -5.18
CA SER A 34 -18.36 1.18 -4.45
C SER A 34 -18.99 2.00 -3.32
N SER A 35 -18.18 2.74 -2.56
CA SER A 35 -18.65 3.66 -1.52
C SER A 35 -19.56 4.77 -2.08
N MET A 36 -19.21 5.36 -3.23
CA MET A 36 -20.07 6.37 -3.89
C MET A 36 -21.39 5.80 -4.41
N LYS A 37 -21.43 4.50 -4.76
CA LYS A 37 -22.63 3.79 -5.21
C LYS A 37 -23.44 3.19 -4.06
N LEU A 38 -22.98 3.32 -2.82
CA LEU A 38 -23.53 2.63 -1.65
C LEU A 38 -23.58 1.09 -1.83
N ASP A 39 -22.69 0.55 -2.66
CA ASP A 39 -22.53 -0.90 -2.84
C ASP A 39 -21.62 -1.44 -1.74
N TYR A 40 -22.22 -1.66 -0.57
CA TYR A 40 -21.50 -2.10 0.63
C TYR A 40 -20.94 -3.52 0.52
N ILE A 41 -21.50 -4.37 -0.33
CA ILE A 41 -20.99 -5.73 -0.55
C ILE A 41 -19.66 -5.66 -1.30
N SER A 42 -19.63 -4.88 -2.39
CA SER A 42 -18.41 -4.68 -3.17
C SER A 42 -17.37 -3.90 -2.37
N LEU A 43 -17.78 -2.89 -1.59
CA LEU A 43 -16.89 -2.15 -0.70
C LEU A 43 -16.22 -3.06 0.34
N ASP A 44 -16.97 -3.97 0.97
CA ASP A 44 -16.39 -4.93 1.91
C ASP A 44 -15.37 -5.85 1.22
N GLN A 45 -15.70 -6.37 0.04
CA GLN A 45 -14.77 -7.20 -0.74
C GLN A 45 -13.46 -6.45 -1.06
N GLU A 46 -13.55 -5.18 -1.48
CA GLU A 46 -12.35 -4.38 -1.76
C GLU A 46 -11.55 -4.08 -0.50
N ASN A 47 -12.20 -3.86 0.64
CA ASN A 47 -11.51 -3.70 1.93
C ASN A 47 -10.75 -4.98 2.34
N GLN A 48 -11.33 -6.16 2.13
CA GLN A 48 -10.63 -7.44 2.38
C GLN A 48 -9.43 -7.63 1.43
N ASN A 49 -9.59 -7.26 0.15
CA ASN A 49 -8.51 -7.29 -0.85
C ASN A 49 -7.38 -6.32 -0.47
N LEU A 50 -7.73 -5.15 0.07
CA LEU A 50 -6.80 -4.13 0.52
C LEU A 50 -6.00 -4.60 1.74
N LEU A 51 -6.66 -5.20 2.74
CA LEU A 51 -5.99 -5.75 3.93
C LEU A 51 -5.02 -6.87 3.57
N SER A 52 -5.46 -7.83 2.76
CA SER A 52 -4.60 -8.94 2.32
C SER A 52 -3.41 -8.48 1.48
N SER A 53 -3.63 -7.53 0.56
CA SER A 53 -2.55 -6.95 -0.26
C SER A 53 -1.57 -6.12 0.58
N SER A 54 -2.06 -5.35 1.56
CA SER A 54 -1.21 -4.56 2.46
C SER A 54 -0.34 -5.45 3.36
N ALA A 55 -0.90 -6.54 3.88
CA ALA A 55 -0.14 -7.52 4.65
C ALA A 55 0.97 -8.18 3.81
N LYS A 56 0.67 -8.49 2.54
CA LYS A 56 1.66 -9.07 1.63
C LYS A 56 2.77 -8.08 1.27
N LEU A 57 2.44 -6.79 1.11
CA LEU A 57 3.40 -5.73 0.88
C LEU A 57 4.35 -5.53 2.08
N GLU A 58 3.81 -5.64 3.30
CA GLU A 58 4.61 -5.64 4.53
C GLU A 58 5.58 -6.84 4.57
N GLU A 59 5.12 -8.03 4.17
CA GLU A 59 5.98 -9.22 4.05
C GLU A 59 7.15 -8.98 3.09
N PHE A 60 6.90 -8.43 1.90
CA PHE A 60 7.97 -8.11 0.96
C PHE A 60 8.93 -7.05 1.49
N HIS A 61 8.45 -6.07 2.25
CA HIS A 61 9.32 -5.12 2.95
C HIS A 61 10.23 -5.83 3.97
N LYS A 62 9.67 -6.71 4.81
CA LYS A 62 10.43 -7.50 5.79
C LYS A 62 11.48 -8.38 5.10
N GLN A 63 11.12 -9.05 4.01
CA GLN A 63 12.07 -9.86 3.24
C GLN A 63 13.19 -9.01 2.61
N ARG A 64 12.86 -7.84 2.04
CA ARG A 64 13.88 -6.91 1.51
C ARG A 64 14.84 -6.46 2.61
N ARG A 65 14.32 -6.16 3.81
CA ARG A 65 15.14 -5.82 4.97
C ARG A 65 16.06 -6.98 5.37
N GLN A 66 15.53 -8.20 5.49
CA GLN A 66 16.35 -9.39 5.79
C GLN A 66 17.46 -9.58 4.76
N ILE A 67 17.16 -9.45 3.46
CA ILE A 67 18.18 -9.55 2.40
C ILE A 67 19.23 -8.43 2.53
N ALA A 68 18.80 -7.20 2.85
CA ALA A 68 19.71 -6.08 3.08
C ALA A 68 20.64 -6.35 4.28
N GLU A 69 20.12 -6.91 5.37
CA GLU A 69 20.92 -7.31 6.54
C GLU A 69 21.98 -8.37 6.15
N HIS A 70 21.64 -9.35 5.31
CA HIS A 70 22.60 -10.32 4.77
C HIS A 70 23.67 -9.69 3.86
N LEU A 71 23.34 -8.55 3.22
CA LEU A 71 24.31 -7.75 2.47
C LEU A 71 25.13 -6.83 3.39
N GLY A 72 24.90 -6.86 4.71
CA GLY A 72 25.54 -6.01 5.71
C GLY A 72 25.01 -4.58 5.72
N CYS A 73 23.75 -4.38 5.34
CA CYS A 73 23.03 -3.10 5.40
C CYS A 73 22.04 -3.17 6.56
N THR A 74 22.31 -2.43 7.64
CA THR A 74 21.58 -2.58 8.92
C THR A 74 20.93 -1.29 9.40
N GLY A 75 21.21 -0.16 8.74
CA GLY A 75 20.57 1.10 9.10
C GLY A 75 19.10 1.16 8.71
N GLU A 76 18.38 2.11 9.29
CA GLU A 76 16.96 2.36 8.98
C GLU A 76 16.73 2.65 7.50
N ARG A 77 17.73 3.25 6.84
CA ARG A 77 17.72 3.55 5.40
C ARG A 77 18.39 2.44 4.59
N PHE A 78 18.09 1.18 4.90
CA PHE A 78 18.72 0.01 4.27
C PHE A 78 18.64 0.02 2.74
N THR A 79 17.58 0.58 2.14
CA THR A 79 17.47 0.69 0.67
C THR A 79 18.57 1.56 0.09
N LYS A 80 18.92 2.67 0.75
CA LYS A 80 20.04 3.53 0.33
C LYS A 80 21.37 2.79 0.47
N GLU A 81 21.57 2.10 1.59
CA GLU A 81 22.79 1.32 1.81
C GLU A 81 22.96 0.20 0.78
N VAL A 82 21.87 -0.48 0.39
CA VAL A 82 21.88 -1.47 -0.69
C VAL A 82 22.28 -0.81 -2.02
N LEU A 83 21.71 0.36 -2.36
CA LEU A 83 22.05 1.12 -3.56
C LEU A 83 23.52 1.57 -3.60
N ASP A 84 24.12 1.85 -2.44
CA ASP A 84 25.53 2.23 -2.34
C ASP A 84 26.47 1.02 -2.51
N LYS A 85 25.99 -0.21 -2.30
CA LYS A 85 26.76 -1.45 -2.52
C LYS A 85 26.63 -2.05 -3.92
N VAL A 86 25.69 -1.57 -4.74
CA VAL A 86 25.55 -1.97 -6.14
C VAL A 86 26.10 -0.90 -7.07
N SER A 87 26.51 -1.29 -8.28
CA SER A 87 27.12 -0.40 -9.26
C SER A 87 26.59 -0.65 -10.68
N GLY A 88 26.88 0.28 -11.59
CA GLY A 88 26.47 0.20 -12.99
C GLY A 88 24.95 0.15 -13.19
N ASN A 89 24.50 -0.58 -14.22
CA ASN A 89 23.10 -0.68 -14.60
C ASN A 89 22.21 -1.22 -13.46
N ALA A 90 22.73 -2.13 -12.63
CA ALA A 90 21.97 -2.67 -11.50
C ALA A 90 21.60 -1.57 -10.49
N LYS A 91 22.51 -0.63 -10.22
CA LYS A 91 22.23 0.53 -9.35
C LYS A 91 21.14 1.42 -9.93
N GLN A 92 21.23 1.73 -11.23
CA GLN A 92 20.25 2.58 -11.90
C GLN A 92 18.85 1.95 -11.86
N THR A 93 18.73 0.68 -12.23
CA THR A 93 17.45 -0.02 -12.22
C THR A 93 16.88 -0.12 -10.81
N LEU A 94 17.69 -0.48 -9.81
CA LEU A 94 17.25 -0.52 -8.41
C LEU A 94 16.79 0.85 -7.91
N SER A 95 17.48 1.93 -8.25
CA SER A 95 17.10 3.29 -7.85
C SER A 95 15.76 3.68 -8.45
N GLN A 96 15.61 3.51 -9.77
CA GLN A 96 14.37 3.85 -10.48
C GLN A 96 13.17 3.05 -9.96
N THR A 97 13.33 1.75 -9.73
CA THR A 97 12.25 0.93 -9.17
C THR A 97 11.94 1.31 -7.72
N SER A 98 12.95 1.68 -6.93
CA SER A 98 12.74 2.15 -5.54
C SER A 98 11.97 3.48 -5.50
N GLU A 99 12.31 4.42 -6.39
CA GLU A 99 11.61 5.70 -6.53
C GLU A 99 10.15 5.49 -6.98
N LYS A 100 9.91 4.62 -7.96
CA LYS A 100 8.56 4.24 -8.39
C LYS A 100 7.75 3.64 -7.25
N LEU A 101 8.34 2.71 -6.49
CA LEU A 101 7.68 2.12 -5.34
C LEU A 101 7.35 3.18 -4.29
N GLN A 102 8.30 4.06 -3.94
CA GLN A 102 8.05 5.13 -2.99
C GLN A 102 6.90 6.04 -3.42
N LYS A 103 6.86 6.39 -4.72
CA LYS A 103 5.76 7.17 -5.28
C LYS A 103 4.42 6.42 -5.16
N ALA A 104 4.37 5.16 -5.59
CA ALA A 104 3.16 4.35 -5.51
C ALA A 104 2.64 4.21 -4.07
N LEU A 105 3.54 4.02 -3.09
CA LEU A 105 3.18 3.97 -1.67
C LEU A 105 2.62 5.31 -1.16
N SER A 106 3.21 6.43 -1.58
CA SER A 106 2.69 7.77 -1.26
C SER A 106 1.30 7.99 -1.85
N ASP A 107 1.08 7.55 -3.09
CA ASP A 107 -0.22 7.64 -3.76
C ASP A 107 -1.26 6.74 -3.06
N CYS A 108 -0.87 5.53 -2.61
CA CYS A 108 -1.73 4.65 -1.81
C CYS A 108 -2.14 5.30 -0.50
N GLN A 109 -1.19 5.93 0.21
CA GLN A 109 -1.46 6.62 1.46
C GLN A 109 -2.46 7.76 1.25
N ALA A 110 -2.24 8.62 0.26
CA ALA A 110 -3.13 9.74 -0.04
C ALA A 110 -4.55 9.26 -0.39
N LYS A 111 -4.68 8.16 -1.14
CA LYS A 111 -5.99 7.57 -1.48
C LYS A 111 -6.68 6.94 -0.26
N LEU A 112 -5.93 6.29 0.62
CA LEU A 112 -6.43 5.75 1.88
C LEU A 112 -6.98 6.86 2.79
N GLU A 113 -6.24 7.94 2.94
CA GLU A 113 -6.66 9.13 3.72
C GLU A 113 -7.95 9.72 3.12
N SER A 114 -7.98 9.94 1.80
CA SER A 114 -9.19 10.44 1.12
C SER A 114 -10.39 9.49 1.26
N GLN A 115 -10.18 8.17 1.29
CA GLN A 115 -11.25 7.19 1.47
C GLN A 115 -11.77 7.20 2.91
N ALA A 116 -10.89 7.36 3.89
CA ALA A 116 -11.28 7.49 5.30
C ALA A 116 -12.16 8.73 5.51
N ASP A 117 -11.77 9.87 4.94
CA ASP A 117 -12.56 11.11 5.01
C ASP A 117 -13.96 10.93 4.41
N LEU A 118 -14.07 10.29 3.24
CA LEU A 118 -15.36 10.01 2.60
C LEU A 118 -16.26 9.14 3.49
N LEU A 119 -15.71 8.09 4.11
CA LEU A 119 -16.48 7.21 4.98
C LEU A 119 -16.95 7.92 6.25
N LEU A 120 -16.14 8.81 6.82
CA LEU A 120 -16.54 9.65 7.96
C LEU A 120 -17.67 10.61 7.58
N GLU A 121 -17.60 11.24 6.41
CA GLU A 121 -18.68 12.11 5.91
C GLU A 121 -19.99 11.32 5.72
N GLN A 122 -19.91 10.13 5.10
CA GLN A 122 -21.08 9.25 4.94
C GLN A 122 -21.67 8.83 6.29
N GLN A 123 -20.82 8.53 7.28
CA GLN A 123 -21.27 8.19 8.62
C GLN A 123 -22.02 9.35 9.28
N ASN A 124 -21.53 10.59 9.13
CA ASN A 124 -22.18 11.78 9.68
C ASN A 124 -23.58 11.99 9.06
N VAL A 125 -23.70 11.87 7.73
CA VAL A 125 -24.99 11.98 7.03
C VAL A 125 -25.99 10.92 7.51
N LEU A 126 -25.55 9.67 7.65
CA LEU A 126 -26.40 8.59 8.16
C LEU A 126 -26.83 8.83 9.62
N HIS A 127 -25.94 9.38 10.44
CA HIS A 127 -26.24 9.72 11.82
C HIS A 127 -27.31 10.82 11.91
N GLU A 128 -27.18 11.90 11.14
CA GLU A 128 -28.16 12.98 11.08
C GLU A 128 -29.53 12.50 10.57
N ALA A 129 -29.54 11.67 9.53
CA ALA A 129 -30.76 11.05 9.02
C ALA A 129 -31.44 10.18 10.10
N SER A 130 -30.66 9.38 10.84
CA SER A 130 -31.17 8.56 11.95
C SER A 130 -31.75 9.42 13.08
N GLN A 131 -31.10 10.53 13.44
CA GLN A 131 -31.62 11.47 14.43
C GLN A 131 -32.95 12.10 13.98
N THR A 132 -33.05 12.48 12.72
CA THR A 132 -34.28 13.05 12.14
C THR A 132 -35.43 12.05 12.19
N LEU A 133 -35.19 10.80 11.78
CA LEU A 133 -36.20 9.74 11.80
C LEU A 133 -36.65 9.36 13.24
N ARG A 134 -35.80 9.54 14.25
CA ARG A 134 -36.18 9.31 15.66
C ARG A 134 -37.22 10.31 16.17
N VAL A 135 -37.38 11.48 15.54
CA VAL A 135 -38.35 12.51 15.97
C VAL A 135 -39.80 12.09 15.65
N GLU A 136 -40.03 11.16 14.72
CA GLU A 136 -41.40 10.74 14.34
C GLU A 136 -41.98 9.58 15.18
N VAL A 137 -41.23 9.01 16.13
CA VAL A 137 -41.70 7.87 16.95
C VAL A 137 -42.18 8.30 18.35
N ASN A 138 -41.95 9.55 18.75
CA ASN A 138 -42.33 10.10 20.06
C ASN A 138 -43.36 11.26 19.98
N ALA A 139 -44.02 11.45 18.84
CA ALA A 139 -45.16 12.35 18.66
C ALA A 139 -46.46 11.54 18.54
#